data_AF-A0A3R7IZE4-F1
#
_entry.id   AF-A0A3R7IZE4-F1
#
_cell.length_a   1.000
_cell.length_b   1.000
_cell.length_c   1.000
_cell.angle_alpha   90.00
_cell.angle_beta   90.00
_cell.angle_gamma   90.00
#
_symmetry.space_group_name_H-M   'P 1'
#
loop_
_entity.id
_entity.type
_entity.pdbx_description
1 polymer ?
#
loop_
_entity_poly.entity_id
_entity_poly.type
_entity_poly.pdbx_seq_one_letter_code
_entity_poly.pdbx_strand_id
1 'polypeptide(L)'
;MLAGARAFVKLNLDDDGVAYRTIQCLYDTNEEKAGLDVGRTYKDTETITDESIDWVESTDTDSFTWVLYMGVYHPYVPHAEIGKQLGTDIAISEREESQLRRKTLEEPDEIIDDELRALTELYDAEIRYTDQQIGRLIETANA
;
A
#
# COMPACT_ATOMS: atom_id res chain seq x y z
N MET A 1 21.81 4.75 -1.02
CA MET A 1 22.88 3.75 -0.74
C MET A 1 22.31 2.38 -0.38
N LEU A 2 21.24 2.27 0.42
CA LEU A 2 20.65 0.97 0.83
C LEU A 2 20.07 0.12 -0.31
N ALA A 3 19.42 0.73 -1.31
CA ALA A 3 18.82 0.00 -2.43
C ALA A 3 19.84 -0.79 -3.27
N GLY A 4 21.06 -0.25 -3.46
CA GLY A 4 22.13 -0.93 -4.19
C GLY A 4 22.72 -2.11 -3.41
N ALA A 5 22.81 -1.99 -2.08
CA ALA A 5 23.22 -3.09 -1.21
C ALA A 5 22.21 -4.25 -1.24
N ARG A 6 20.89 -3.94 -1.24
CA ARG A 6 19.81 -4.92 -1.36
C ARG A 6 19.89 -5.72 -2.67
N ALA A 7 20.09 -5.02 -3.79
CA ALA A 7 20.23 -5.66 -5.10
C ALA A 7 21.49 -6.54 -5.16
N PHE A 8 22.61 -6.06 -4.62
CA PHE A 8 23.86 -6.83 -4.57
C PHE A 8 23.72 -8.10 -3.73
N VAL A 9 23.07 -8.03 -2.57
CA VAL A 9 22.83 -9.18 -1.69
C VAL A 9 21.94 -10.21 -2.40
N LYS A 10 20.79 -9.80 -2.95
CA LYS A 10 19.89 -10.71 -3.69
C LYS A 10 20.50 -11.32 -4.96
N LEU A 11 21.47 -10.66 -5.58
CA LEU A 11 22.09 -11.12 -6.84
C LEU A 11 23.34 -11.98 -6.63
N ASN A 12 23.99 -11.91 -5.46
CA ASN A 12 25.31 -12.54 -5.25
C ASN A 12 25.38 -13.47 -4.03
N LEU A 13 24.36 -13.52 -3.18
CA LEU A 13 24.31 -14.46 -2.06
C LEU A 13 23.33 -15.58 -2.37
N ASP A 14 23.71 -16.79 -1.98
CA ASP A 14 22.86 -17.97 -2.03
C ASP A 14 21.68 -17.77 -1.07
N ASP A 15 20.46 -17.78 -1.59
CA ASP A 15 19.23 -17.50 -0.83
C ASP A 15 19.02 -18.51 0.33
N ASP A 16 19.63 -19.71 0.24
CA ASP A 16 19.62 -20.73 1.29
C ASP A 16 20.84 -20.66 2.24
N GLY A 17 21.71 -19.68 2.07
CA GLY A 17 22.91 -19.49 2.86
C GLY A 17 22.61 -18.91 4.25
N VAL A 18 23.34 -19.39 5.28
CA VAL A 18 23.25 -18.85 6.65
C VAL A 18 23.55 -17.34 6.68
N ALA A 19 24.44 -16.86 5.81
CA ALA A 19 24.77 -15.44 5.70
C ALA A 19 23.60 -14.59 5.20
N TYR A 20 22.88 -15.06 4.17
CA TYR A 20 21.69 -14.39 3.64
C TYR A 20 20.60 -14.35 4.71
N ARG A 21 20.28 -15.50 5.35
CA ARG A 21 19.33 -15.56 6.46
C ARG A 21 19.68 -14.63 7.63
N THR A 22 20.96 -14.50 7.97
CA THR A 22 21.39 -13.61 9.08
C THR A 22 21.24 -12.13 8.71
N ILE A 23 21.64 -11.76 7.49
CA ILE A 23 21.53 -10.39 6.99
C ILE A 23 20.06 -10.01 6.81
N GLN A 24 19.25 -10.91 6.28
CA GLN A 24 17.81 -10.74 6.13
C GLN A 24 17.16 -10.57 7.51
N CYS A 25 17.42 -11.47 8.47
CA CYS A 25 16.89 -11.35 9.83
C CYS A 25 17.25 -10.01 10.52
N LEU A 26 18.50 -9.53 10.37
CA LEU A 26 18.93 -8.23 10.90
C LEU A 26 18.26 -7.05 10.20
N TYR A 27 18.03 -7.16 8.89
CA TYR A 27 17.35 -6.16 8.09
C TYR A 27 15.86 -6.11 8.44
N ASP A 28 15.19 -7.26 8.49
CA ASP A 28 13.78 -7.39 8.86
C ASP A 28 13.52 -6.90 10.27
N THR A 29 14.43 -7.18 11.22
CA THR A 29 14.36 -6.66 12.59
C THR A 29 14.50 -5.13 12.63
N ASN A 30 15.30 -4.56 11.72
CA ASN A 30 15.46 -3.11 11.61
C ASN A 30 14.29 -2.45 10.88
N GLU A 31 13.73 -3.05 9.82
CA GLU A 31 12.51 -2.57 9.18
C GLU A 31 11.32 -2.62 10.16
N GLU A 32 11.18 -3.73 10.88
CA GLU A 32 10.14 -3.90 11.90
C GLU A 32 10.27 -2.87 13.03
N LYS A 33 11.48 -2.47 13.42
CA LYS A 33 11.71 -1.44 14.45
C LYS A 33 11.62 -0.02 13.92
N ALA A 34 11.97 0.21 12.66
CA ALA A 34 12.07 1.55 12.11
C ALA A 34 10.75 2.04 11.48
N GLY A 35 9.79 1.15 11.18
CA GLY A 35 8.53 1.54 10.52
C GLY A 35 8.78 2.24 9.18
N LEU A 36 9.95 2.01 8.57
CA LEU A 36 10.35 2.67 7.34
C LEU A 36 9.62 1.97 6.19
N ASP A 37 8.55 2.61 5.74
CA ASP A 37 7.75 2.23 4.59
C ASP A 37 8.57 2.39 3.29
N VAL A 38 9.43 1.41 3.01
CA VAL A 38 10.14 1.25 1.72
C VAL A 38 9.24 0.52 0.70
N GLY A 39 7.94 0.33 1.01
CA GLY A 39 6.99 -0.47 0.24
C GLY A 39 6.13 0.32 -0.75
N ARG A 40 5.77 1.57 -0.42
CA ARG A 40 4.97 2.43 -1.33
C ARG A 40 5.85 3.01 -2.44
N THR A 41 6.05 2.23 -3.49
CA THR A 41 6.75 2.70 -4.71
C THR A 41 5.82 3.50 -5.63
N TYR A 42 4.54 3.61 -5.30
CA TYR A 42 3.51 4.30 -6.05
C TYR A 42 2.99 5.53 -5.27
N LYS A 43 2.50 6.52 -6.02
CA LYS A 43 1.80 7.67 -5.44
C LYS A 43 0.47 7.21 -4.84
N ASP A 44 0.06 7.84 -3.76
CA ASP A 44 -1.23 7.58 -3.15
C ASP A 44 -2.40 8.01 -4.07
N THR A 45 -3.56 7.41 -3.81
CA THR A 45 -4.79 7.58 -4.61
C THR A 45 -5.27 9.04 -4.65
N GLU A 46 -5.09 9.80 -3.57
CA GLU A 46 -5.53 11.20 -3.49
C GLU A 46 -4.65 12.08 -4.37
N THR A 47 -3.33 11.97 -4.25
CA THR A 47 -2.37 12.69 -5.09
C THR A 47 -2.62 12.43 -6.58
N ILE A 48 -2.86 11.18 -6.97
CA ILE A 48 -3.19 10.83 -8.38
C ILE A 48 -4.49 11.49 -8.83
N THR A 49 -5.49 11.58 -7.94
CA THR A 49 -6.78 12.21 -8.24
C THR A 49 -6.64 13.71 -8.40
N ASP A 50 -5.94 14.37 -7.48
CA ASP A 50 -5.72 15.81 -7.51
C ASP A 50 -4.96 16.21 -8.78
N GLU A 51 -3.86 15.51 -9.11
CA GLU A 51 -3.10 15.75 -10.35
C GLU A 51 -3.95 15.52 -11.62
N SER A 52 -4.87 14.55 -11.57
CA SER A 52 -5.77 14.26 -12.70
C SER A 52 -6.86 15.32 -12.85
N ILE A 53 -7.43 15.80 -11.74
CA ILE A 53 -8.38 16.91 -11.71
C ILE A 53 -7.74 18.18 -12.26
N ASP A 54 -6.55 18.54 -11.76
CA ASP A 54 -5.80 19.70 -12.23
C ASP A 54 -5.55 19.64 -13.75
N TRP A 55 -5.22 18.45 -14.26
CA TRP A 55 -5.03 18.25 -15.69
C TRP A 55 -6.33 18.43 -16.49
N VAL A 56 -7.44 17.84 -16.04
CA VAL A 56 -8.75 17.93 -16.68
C VAL A 56 -9.20 19.39 -16.73
N GLU A 57 -9.11 20.12 -15.62
CA GLU A 57 -9.51 21.52 -15.53
C GLU A 57 -8.63 22.47 -16.38
N SER A 58 -7.36 22.11 -16.60
CA SER A 58 -6.43 22.92 -17.39
C SER A 58 -6.57 22.75 -18.91
N THR A 59 -7.37 21.79 -19.38
CA THR A 59 -7.39 21.39 -20.78
C THR A 59 -8.59 22.00 -21.53
N ASP A 60 -8.33 22.91 -22.48
CA ASP A 60 -9.36 23.60 -23.28
C ASP A 60 -9.72 22.91 -24.61
N THR A 61 -9.14 21.74 -24.90
CA THR A 61 -9.29 21.02 -26.18
C THR A 61 -9.74 19.58 -25.99
N ASP A 62 -10.29 18.97 -27.03
CA ASP A 62 -10.60 17.52 -27.04
C ASP A 62 -9.39 16.72 -26.58
N SER A 63 -9.55 15.97 -25.49
CA SER A 63 -8.46 15.29 -24.82
C SER A 63 -8.89 13.92 -24.29
N PHE A 64 -7.91 13.10 -23.93
CA PHE A 64 -8.14 11.78 -23.37
C PHE A 64 -7.23 11.57 -22.16
N THR A 65 -7.83 11.33 -20.99
CA THR A 65 -7.11 10.99 -19.76
C THR A 65 -7.28 9.51 -19.46
N TRP A 66 -6.18 8.85 -19.10
CA TRP A 66 -6.22 7.53 -18.48
C TRP A 66 -5.56 7.61 -17.11
N VAL A 67 -6.37 7.41 -16.06
CA VAL A 67 -5.93 7.41 -14.66
C VAL A 67 -5.86 5.98 -14.17
N LEU A 68 -4.73 5.59 -13.57
CA LEU A 68 -4.50 4.26 -13.01
C LEU A 68 -4.33 4.38 -11.48
N TYR A 69 -5.31 3.84 -10.74
CA TYR A 69 -5.27 3.79 -9.28
C TYR A 69 -4.55 2.53 -8.78
N MET A 70 -3.78 2.70 -7.70
CA MET A 70 -3.05 1.63 -7.02
C MET A 70 -3.51 1.40 -5.56
N GLY A 71 -4.55 2.11 -5.08
CA GLY A 71 -4.98 2.05 -3.66
C GLY A 71 -5.32 0.65 -3.16
N VAL A 72 -5.93 -0.19 -4.01
CA VAL A 72 -6.26 -1.59 -3.66
C VAL A 72 -5.08 -2.56 -3.78
N TYR A 73 -3.88 -2.07 -4.06
CA TYR A 73 -2.66 -2.86 -4.06
C TYR A 73 -1.95 -2.70 -2.72
N HIS A 74 -1.31 -3.76 -2.22
CA HIS A 74 -0.59 -3.71 -0.95
C HIS A 74 0.57 -2.68 -0.98
N PRO A 75 0.92 -2.03 0.14
CA PRO A 75 0.28 -2.04 1.47
C PRO A 75 -1.11 -1.40 1.51
N TYR A 76 -1.96 -1.84 2.45
CA TYR A 76 -3.32 -1.31 2.62
C TYR A 76 -3.35 -0.25 3.72
N VAL A 77 -3.84 0.95 3.42
CA VAL A 77 -3.91 2.04 4.38
C VAL A 77 -5.18 1.90 5.24
N PRO A 78 -5.09 2.01 6.58
CA PRO A 78 -6.23 1.79 7.47
C PRO A 78 -7.46 2.68 7.27
N HIS A 79 -7.33 3.85 6.63
CA HIS A 79 -8.42 4.82 6.37
C HIS A 79 -9.51 4.83 7.46
N ALA A 80 -9.14 5.14 8.71
CA ALA A 80 -10.01 4.92 9.89
C ALA A 80 -11.42 5.55 9.76
N GLU A 81 -11.54 6.72 9.13
CA GLU A 81 -12.84 7.36 8.89
C GLU A 81 -13.73 6.57 7.92
N ILE A 82 -13.14 5.88 6.95
CA ILE A 82 -13.87 4.98 6.04
C ILE A 82 -14.26 3.70 6.76
N GLY A 83 -13.38 3.16 7.61
CA GLY A 83 -13.73 2.06 8.51
C GLY A 83 -15.02 2.35 9.27
N LYS A 84 -15.10 3.53 9.90
CA LYS A 84 -16.32 3.98 10.60
C LYS A 84 -17.55 4.06 9.69
N GLN A 85 -17.39 4.53 8.45
CA GLN A 85 -18.49 4.57 7.46
C GLN A 85 -18.99 3.18 7.09
N LEU A 86 -18.09 2.18 7.05
CA LEU A 86 -18.40 0.78 6.79
C LEU A 86 -18.92 0.04 8.03
N GLY A 87 -18.97 0.71 9.19
CA GLY A 87 -19.41 0.10 10.45
C GLY A 87 -18.36 -0.82 11.07
N THR A 88 -17.10 -0.70 10.67
CA THR A 88 -15.96 -1.36 11.32
C THR A 88 -15.10 -0.35 12.08
N ASP A 89 -14.35 -0.83 13.07
CA ASP A 89 -13.34 -0.05 13.77
C ASP A 89 -11.96 -0.58 13.39
N ILE A 90 -11.38 -0.02 12.31
CA ILE A 90 -10.05 -0.39 11.82
C ILE A 90 -9.01 0.16 12.80
N ALA A 91 -8.79 -0.60 13.85
CA ALA A 91 -7.92 -0.24 14.97
C ALA A 91 -6.53 -0.87 14.86
N ILE A 92 -5.94 -0.86 13.65
CA ILE A 92 -4.56 -1.32 13.45
C ILE A 92 -3.62 -0.13 13.25
N SER A 93 -2.46 -0.19 13.88
CA SER A 93 -1.38 0.76 13.65
C SER A 93 -0.64 0.47 12.34
N GLU A 94 0.10 1.48 11.82
CA GLU A 94 0.98 1.29 10.64
C GLU A 94 2.01 0.18 10.86
N ARG A 95 2.49 0.00 12.10
CA ARG A 95 3.40 -1.09 12.45
C ARG A 95 2.74 -2.45 12.31
N GLU A 96 1.51 -2.59 12.81
CA GLU A 96 0.75 -3.84 12.72
C GLU A 96 0.39 -4.16 11.27
N GLU A 97 0.01 -3.15 10.47
CA GLU A 97 -0.19 -3.28 9.03
C GLU A 97 1.07 -3.81 8.33
N SER A 98 2.22 -3.23 8.61
CA SER A 98 3.49 -3.65 8.01
C SER A 98 3.87 -5.09 8.40
N GLN A 99 3.64 -5.48 9.65
CA GLN A 99 3.85 -6.85 10.13
C GLN A 99 2.89 -7.83 9.44
N LEU A 100 1.62 -7.47 9.33
CA LEU A 100 0.58 -8.27 8.70
C LEU A 100 0.82 -8.46 7.20
N ARG A 101 1.29 -7.40 6.53
CA ARG A 101 1.75 -7.47 5.13
C ARG A 101 2.91 -8.43 4.96
N ARG A 102 3.95 -8.35 5.80
CA ARG A 102 5.09 -9.27 5.75
C ARG A 102 4.62 -10.72 5.91
N LYS A 103 3.80 -10.98 6.94
CA LYS A 103 3.24 -12.31 7.20
C LYS A 103 2.43 -12.83 6.02
N THR A 104 1.61 -11.99 5.39
CA THR A 104 0.82 -12.36 4.19
C THR A 104 1.72 -12.76 3.01
N LEU A 105 2.91 -12.17 2.87
CA LEU A 105 3.83 -12.44 1.76
C LEU A 105 4.75 -13.64 2.03
N GLU A 106 5.17 -13.85 3.27
CA GLU A 106 6.20 -14.82 3.64
C GLU A 106 5.61 -16.11 4.22
N GLU A 107 4.53 -15.99 4.99
CA GLU A 107 3.92 -17.06 5.79
C GLU A 107 2.38 -17.05 5.67
N PRO A 108 1.80 -17.11 4.45
CA PRO A 108 0.36 -16.96 4.24
C PRO A 108 -0.48 -18.03 4.94
N ASP A 109 0.07 -19.24 5.11
CA ASP A 109 -0.59 -20.35 5.81
C ASP A 109 -0.68 -20.14 7.33
N GLU A 110 0.05 -19.17 7.89
CA GLU A 110 0.04 -18.82 9.31
C GLU A 110 -0.94 -17.70 9.67
N ILE A 111 -1.63 -17.12 8.67
CA ILE A 111 -2.62 -16.06 8.89
C ILE A 111 -3.81 -16.63 9.68
N ILE A 112 -4.12 -16.02 10.81
CA ILE A 112 -5.25 -16.42 11.67
C ILE A 112 -6.53 -15.64 11.30
N ASP A 113 -7.68 -16.13 11.75
CA ASP A 113 -8.99 -15.54 11.42
C ASP A 113 -9.10 -14.04 11.76
N ASP A 114 -8.56 -13.61 12.91
CA ASP A 114 -8.58 -12.21 13.32
C ASP A 114 -7.71 -11.32 12.42
N GLU A 115 -6.56 -11.83 11.96
CA GLU A 115 -5.66 -11.17 11.02
C GLU A 115 -6.26 -11.11 9.61
N LEU A 116 -6.91 -12.20 9.16
CA LEU A 116 -7.63 -12.23 7.89
C LEU A 116 -8.80 -11.25 7.87
N ARG A 117 -9.53 -11.14 8.99
CA ARG A 117 -10.58 -10.13 9.15
C ARG A 117 -9.99 -8.72 9.06
N ALA A 118 -8.89 -8.44 9.76
CA ALA A 118 -8.22 -7.15 9.67
C ALA A 118 -7.78 -6.83 8.22
N LEU A 119 -7.15 -7.79 7.51
CA LEU A 119 -6.80 -7.65 6.10
C LEU A 119 -8.00 -7.33 5.21
N THR A 120 -9.14 -8.00 5.46
CA THR A 120 -10.38 -7.79 4.70
C THR A 120 -10.93 -6.39 4.95
N GLU A 121 -10.96 -5.94 6.20
CA GLU A 121 -11.44 -4.61 6.57
C GLU A 121 -10.56 -3.49 5.98
N LEU A 122 -9.24 -3.69 5.96
CA LEU A 122 -8.31 -2.79 5.28
C LEU A 122 -8.57 -2.73 3.77
N TYR A 123 -8.78 -3.88 3.15
CA TYR A 123 -9.04 -3.97 1.71
C TYR A 123 -10.34 -3.28 1.33
N ASP A 124 -11.41 -3.49 2.11
CA ASP A 124 -12.70 -2.84 1.91
C ASP A 124 -12.60 -1.31 2.07
N ALA A 125 -11.79 -0.86 3.03
CA ALA A 125 -11.54 0.57 3.22
C ALA A 125 -10.78 1.19 2.04
N GLU A 126 -9.75 0.51 1.50
CA GLU A 126 -9.03 0.94 0.30
C GLU A 126 -9.91 0.98 -0.95
N ILE A 127 -10.78 -0.02 -1.14
CA ILE A 127 -11.78 -0.01 -2.23
C ILE A 127 -12.66 1.22 -2.09
N ARG A 128 -13.22 1.44 -0.90
CA ARG A 128 -14.15 2.54 -0.67
C ARG A 128 -13.48 3.91 -0.77
N TYR A 129 -12.21 4.02 -0.38
CA TYR A 129 -11.43 5.23 -0.60
C TYR A 129 -11.21 5.48 -2.08
N THR A 130 -10.75 4.46 -2.81
CA THR A 130 -10.51 4.55 -4.25
C THR A 130 -11.78 4.92 -5.01
N ASP A 131 -12.93 4.36 -4.63
CA ASP A 131 -14.25 4.72 -5.16
C ASP A 131 -14.60 6.19 -4.94
N GLN A 132 -14.36 6.75 -3.75
CA GLN A 132 -14.57 8.18 -3.47
C GLN A 132 -13.68 9.06 -4.34
N GLN A 133 -12.42 8.66 -4.55
CA GLN A 133 -11.46 9.40 -5.37
C GLN A 133 -11.83 9.35 -6.86
N ILE A 134 -12.28 8.19 -7.37
CA ILE A 134 -12.86 8.07 -8.71
C ILE A 134 -14.09 8.98 -8.85
N GLY A 135 -14.95 9.01 -7.83
CA GLY A 135 -16.12 9.89 -7.78
C GLY A 135 -15.75 11.36 -7.97
N ARG A 136 -14.76 11.86 -7.22
CA ARG A 136 -14.24 13.24 -7.36
C ARG A 136 -13.82 13.54 -8.80
N LEU A 137 -13.04 12.66 -9.42
CA LEU A 137 -12.57 12.85 -10.80
C LEU A 137 -13.72 12.86 -11.82
N ILE A 138 -14.68 11.94 -11.68
CA ILE A 138 -15.86 11.87 -12.58
C ILE A 138 -16.74 13.10 -12.43
N GLU A 139 -16.94 13.59 -11.20
CA GLU A 139 -17.71 14.81 -10.94
C GLU A 139 -17.07 16.03 -11.61
N THR A 140 -15.75 16.21 -11.48
CA THR A 140 -15.01 17.26 -12.18
C THR A 140 -15.09 17.13 -13.69
N ALA A 141 -14.91 15.94 -14.25
CA ALA A 141 -14.91 15.73 -15.70
C ALA A 141 -16.29 15.93 -16.36
N ASN A 142 -17.38 15.93 -15.58
CA ASN A 142 -18.74 16.16 -16.04
C ASN A 142 -19.28 17.57 -15.75
N ALA A 143 -18.52 18.41 -15.04
CA ALA A 143 -18.91 19.77 -14.68
C ALA A 143 -18.85 20.71 -15.90
#